data_AF-A0A512PNM4-F1
#
_entry.id   AF-A0A512PNM4-F1
#
_cell.length_a   1.000
_cell.length_b   1.000
_cell.length_c   1.000
_cell.angle_alpha   90.00
_cell.angle_beta   90.00
_cell.angle_gamma   90.00
#
_symmetry.space_group_name_H-M   'P 1'
#
loop_
_entity.id
_entity.type
_entity.pdbx_description
1 polymer ?
#
loop_
_entity_poly.entity_id
_entity_poly.type
_entity_poly.pdbx_seq_one_letter_code
_entity_poly.pdbx_strand_id
1 'polypeptide(L)'
;MSKSLYREFYKFGHKKLTWLAPLLLLVFMILISDYPSNRLLAMMTYDSTDAIMIILVIVGATMFSMEFQNNAILTLLYKSPRTLSVYLDKFITIFIYNLILHGLAIIFTFILAATINPVSWSAAYQYHQPLIVNMFLATGVDILASTLIISVVFLISTLINSNAVVVTAGLAVMFFGEAISSDITRGTSVLTSLAKWNPFNMTMLTHQYTNYAGYYDTTLLSNAQLATGALAYILVFFACGYLIFRKKRF
;
A
#
# COMPACT_ATOMS: atom_id res chain seq x y z
N MET A 1 1.62 20.67 14.86
CA MET A 1 1.23 19.67 13.85
C MET A 1 0.45 20.29 12.69
N SER A 2 -0.69 20.96 12.90
CA SER A 2 -1.55 21.41 11.77
C SER A 2 -0.85 22.27 10.71
N LYS A 3 -0.03 23.26 11.09
CA LYS A 3 0.72 24.11 10.12
C LYS A 3 1.78 23.33 9.33
N SER A 4 2.39 22.31 9.94
CA SER A 4 3.43 21.46 9.31
C SER A 4 2.80 20.48 8.34
N LEU A 5 1.73 19.81 8.77
CA LEU A 5 0.93 18.92 7.94
C LEU A 5 0.33 19.64 6.72
N TYR A 6 -0.25 20.84 6.92
CA TYR A 6 -0.74 21.67 5.82
C TYR A 6 0.33 21.97 4.79
N ARG A 7 1.55 22.30 5.23
CA ARG A 7 2.68 22.56 4.33
C ARG A 7 3.05 21.32 3.53
N GLU A 8 2.99 20.13 4.13
CA GLU A 8 3.31 18.89 3.44
C GLU A 8 2.25 18.54 2.38
N PHE A 9 0.97 18.70 2.68
CA PHE A 9 -0.11 18.60 1.69
C PHE A 9 0.02 19.64 0.58
N TYR A 10 0.37 20.89 0.92
CA TYR A 10 0.57 21.93 -0.07
C TYR A 10 1.69 21.57 -1.04
N LYS A 11 2.87 21.18 -0.54
CA LYS A 11 3.97 20.72 -1.40
C LYS A 11 3.54 19.54 -2.26
N PHE A 12 2.83 18.58 -1.66
CA PHE A 12 2.40 17.37 -2.33
C PHE A 12 1.43 17.66 -3.47
N GLY A 13 0.42 18.51 -3.24
CA GLY A 13 -0.55 18.93 -4.24
C GLY A 13 0.06 19.75 -5.39
N HIS A 14 1.24 20.33 -5.24
CA HIS A 14 1.90 21.07 -6.33
C HIS A 14 2.84 20.20 -7.18
N LYS A 15 3.06 18.92 -6.81
CA LYS A 15 3.83 18.00 -7.65
C LYS A 15 2.94 17.49 -8.78
N LYS A 16 3.41 17.63 -10.03
CA LYS A 16 2.69 17.12 -11.22
C LYS A 16 2.34 15.63 -11.11
N LEU A 17 3.26 14.82 -10.55
CA LEU A 17 3.08 13.39 -10.37
C LEU A 17 1.84 13.03 -9.52
N THR A 18 1.51 13.86 -8.52
CA THR A 18 0.34 13.68 -7.64
C THR A 18 -0.98 13.67 -8.41
N TRP A 19 -1.05 14.41 -9.52
CA TRP A 19 -2.23 14.52 -10.37
C TRP A 19 -2.20 13.61 -11.58
N LEU A 20 -0.99 13.28 -12.07
CA LEU A 20 -0.83 12.36 -13.19
C LEU A 20 -1.08 10.90 -12.78
N ALA A 21 -0.69 10.52 -11.56
CA ALA A 21 -0.86 9.16 -11.07
C ALA A 21 -2.33 8.69 -10.97
N PRO A 22 -3.29 9.48 -10.42
CA PRO A 22 -4.71 9.11 -10.45
C PRO A 22 -5.25 8.95 -11.87
N LEU A 23 -4.77 9.73 -12.84
CA LEU A 23 -5.19 9.59 -14.23
C LEU A 23 -4.70 8.25 -14.82
N LEU A 24 -3.46 7.85 -14.55
CA LEU A 24 -2.93 6.55 -14.95
C LEU A 24 -3.72 5.39 -14.31
N LEU A 25 -4.13 5.54 -13.05
CA LEU A 25 -5.00 4.57 -12.38
C LEU A 25 -6.33 4.38 -13.12
N LEU A 26 -7.00 5.46 -13.49
CA LEU A 26 -8.26 5.38 -14.23
C LEU A 26 -8.08 4.71 -15.60
N VAL A 27 -7.00 5.04 -16.32
CA VAL A 27 -6.67 4.38 -17.59
C VAL A 27 -6.45 2.88 -17.39
N PHE A 28 -5.70 2.49 -16.35
CA PHE A 28 -5.47 1.09 -16.02
C PHE A 28 -6.79 0.33 -15.78
N MET A 29 -7.71 0.91 -15.00
CA MET A 29 -9.03 0.30 -14.74
C MET A 29 -9.87 0.13 -16.02
N ILE A 30 -9.79 1.06 -16.97
CA ILE A 30 -10.48 0.92 -18.27
C ILE A 30 -9.88 -0.26 -19.05
N LEU A 31 -8.56 -0.41 -19.08
CA LEU A 31 -7.89 -1.48 -19.81
C LEU A 31 -8.26 -2.88 -19.27
N ILE A 32 -8.47 -3.00 -17.96
CA ILE A 32 -8.86 -4.25 -17.31
C ILE A 32 -10.36 -4.57 -17.48
N SER A 33 -11.16 -3.60 -17.93
CA SER A 33 -12.63 -3.77 -18.00
C SER A 33 -13.12 -4.89 -18.93
N ASP A 34 -12.30 -5.36 -19.86
CA ASP A 34 -12.68 -6.46 -20.78
C ASP A 34 -12.49 -7.87 -20.18
N TYR A 35 -11.96 -7.99 -18.96
CA TYR A 35 -11.69 -9.29 -18.35
C TYR A 35 -12.99 -10.07 -18.02
N PRO A 36 -13.08 -11.40 -18.28
CA PRO A 36 -14.34 -12.16 -18.33
C PRO A 36 -14.99 -12.48 -16.96
N SER A 37 -14.88 -11.61 -15.96
CA SER A 37 -15.46 -11.81 -14.62
C SER A 37 -15.92 -10.51 -13.97
N ASN A 38 -17.04 -9.97 -14.45
CA ASN A 38 -17.58 -8.66 -14.03
C ASN A 38 -17.77 -8.53 -12.51
N ARG A 39 -18.21 -9.61 -11.84
CA ARG A 39 -18.41 -9.62 -10.37
C ARG A 39 -17.08 -9.58 -9.61
N LEU A 40 -16.07 -10.29 -10.09
CA LEU A 40 -14.72 -10.26 -9.49
C LEU A 40 -14.08 -8.89 -9.71
N LEU A 41 -14.17 -8.36 -10.93
CA LEU A 41 -13.69 -7.02 -11.25
C LEU A 41 -14.35 -5.96 -10.37
N ALA A 42 -15.67 -5.98 -10.23
CA ALA A 42 -16.38 -5.03 -9.36
C ALA A 42 -15.97 -5.16 -7.88
N MET A 43 -15.78 -6.39 -7.38
CA MET A 43 -15.28 -6.62 -6.01
C MET A 43 -13.86 -6.06 -5.81
N MET A 44 -12.98 -6.27 -6.79
CA MET A 44 -11.57 -5.86 -6.75
C MET A 44 -11.32 -4.45 -7.29
N THR A 45 -12.38 -3.65 -7.46
CA THR A 45 -12.32 -2.30 -8.03
C THR A 45 -11.50 -2.25 -9.33
N TYR A 46 -11.80 -3.16 -10.27
CA TYR A 46 -11.13 -3.35 -11.56
C TYR A 46 -9.60 -3.53 -11.45
N ASP A 47 -9.18 -4.33 -10.47
CA ASP A 47 -7.77 -4.66 -10.21
C ASP A 47 -6.90 -3.43 -9.89
N SER A 48 -7.52 -2.37 -9.37
CA SER A 48 -6.83 -1.12 -9.04
C SER A 48 -5.70 -1.30 -8.02
N THR A 49 -5.71 -2.40 -7.26
CA THR A 49 -4.76 -2.73 -6.19
C THR A 49 -3.31 -2.55 -6.63
N ASP A 50 -2.89 -3.20 -7.71
CA ASP A 50 -1.50 -3.18 -8.15
C ASP A 50 -1.09 -1.79 -8.64
N ALA A 51 -1.97 -1.13 -9.40
CA ALA A 51 -1.74 0.23 -9.88
C ALA A 51 -1.59 1.22 -8.71
N ILE A 52 -2.44 1.12 -7.69
CA ILE A 52 -2.37 1.96 -6.48
C ILE A 52 -1.06 1.68 -5.72
N MET A 53 -0.69 0.40 -5.52
CA MET A 53 0.55 0.06 -4.83
C MET A 53 1.79 0.62 -5.55
N ILE A 54 1.88 0.48 -6.89
CA ILE A 54 2.99 1.05 -7.68
C ILE A 54 3.05 2.57 -7.51
N ILE A 55 1.91 3.25 -7.62
CA ILE A 55 1.81 4.70 -7.42
C ILE A 55 2.33 5.08 -6.03
N LEU A 56 1.89 4.39 -4.98
CA LEU A 56 2.27 4.68 -3.60
C LEU A 56 3.76 4.44 -3.35
N VAL A 57 4.34 3.39 -3.95
CA VAL A 57 5.79 3.13 -3.86
C VAL A 57 6.58 4.28 -4.47
N ILE A 58 6.24 4.68 -5.70
CA ILE A 58 6.95 5.75 -6.43
C ILE A 58 6.79 7.07 -5.67
N VAL A 59 5.55 7.45 -5.35
CA VAL A 59 5.25 8.71 -4.70
C VAL A 59 5.84 8.76 -3.29
N GLY A 60 5.70 7.67 -2.53
CA GLY A 60 6.24 7.53 -1.17
C GLY A 60 7.77 7.64 -1.13
N ALA A 61 8.48 6.97 -2.05
CA ALA A 61 9.93 7.06 -2.17
C ALA A 61 10.40 8.51 -2.42
N THR A 62 9.66 9.27 -3.23
CA THR A 62 10.02 10.65 -3.53
C THR A 62 9.83 11.62 -2.36
N MET A 63 9.03 11.27 -1.33
CA MET A 63 8.75 12.13 -0.18
C MET A 63 9.99 12.42 0.67
N PHE A 64 10.86 11.42 0.82
CA PHE A 64 12.09 11.52 1.59
C PHE A 64 13.31 11.65 0.70
N SER A 65 13.44 10.81 -0.32
CA SER A 65 14.67 10.74 -1.11
C SER A 65 14.98 12.05 -1.84
N MET A 66 13.98 12.77 -2.33
CA MET A 66 14.23 14.09 -2.95
C MET A 66 14.67 15.15 -1.94
N GLU A 67 14.19 15.07 -0.70
CA GLU A 67 14.60 16.00 0.36
C GLU A 67 15.99 15.66 0.91
N PHE A 68 16.37 14.38 0.90
CA PHE A 68 17.74 13.94 1.19
C PHE A 68 18.71 14.34 0.09
N GLN A 69 18.37 14.09 -1.18
CA GLN A 69 19.22 14.43 -2.32
C GLN A 69 19.48 15.94 -2.43
N ASN A 70 18.47 16.76 -2.14
CA ASN A 70 18.58 18.22 -2.25
C ASN A 70 19.02 18.89 -0.93
N ASN A 71 19.44 18.13 0.09
CA ASN A 71 19.78 18.63 1.43
C ASN A 71 18.67 19.47 2.13
N ALA A 72 17.45 19.45 1.60
CA ALA A 72 16.32 20.21 2.13
C ALA A 72 15.83 19.66 3.47
N ILE A 73 16.12 18.38 3.76
CA ILE A 73 15.71 17.75 5.03
C ILE A 73 16.30 18.47 6.25
N LEU A 74 17.54 18.96 6.16
CA LEU A 74 18.22 19.66 7.25
C LEU A 74 17.45 20.92 7.66
N THR A 75 17.00 21.68 6.66
CA THR A 75 16.21 22.90 6.89
C THR A 75 14.84 22.60 7.50
N LEU A 76 14.25 21.44 7.17
CA LEU A 76 12.98 21.01 7.74
C LEU A 76 13.14 20.54 9.20
N LEU A 77 14.22 19.80 9.49
CA LEU A 77 14.53 19.37 10.85
C LEU A 77 14.86 20.55 11.77
N TYR A 78 15.60 21.54 11.27
CA TYR A 78 15.94 22.75 12.04
C TYR A 78 14.72 23.62 12.37
N LYS A 79 13.77 23.73 11.44
CA LYS A 79 12.54 24.53 11.62
C LYS A 79 11.43 23.79 12.37
N SER A 80 11.57 22.49 12.58
CA SER A 80 10.53 21.66 13.21
C SER A 80 10.80 21.50 14.71
N PRO A 81 9.78 21.66 15.57
CA PRO A 81 9.94 21.49 17.01
C PRO A 81 10.25 20.03 17.41
N ARG A 82 9.87 19.04 16.59
CA ARG A 82 10.10 17.62 16.85
C ARG A 82 10.36 16.87 15.55
N THR A 83 11.41 16.05 15.52
CA THR A 83 11.73 15.16 14.38
C THR A 83 10.59 14.17 14.08
N LEU A 84 9.88 13.72 15.13
CA LEU A 84 8.71 12.86 14.99
C LEU A 84 7.59 13.53 14.18
N SER A 85 7.37 14.85 14.35
CA SER A 85 6.33 15.56 13.60
C SER A 85 6.61 15.51 12.11
N VAL A 86 7.87 15.71 11.68
CA VAL A 86 8.23 15.68 10.26
C VAL A 86 7.98 14.31 9.64
N TYR A 87 8.37 13.25 10.35
CA TYR A 87 8.20 11.88 9.89
C TYR A 87 6.72 11.49 9.83
N LEU A 88 5.96 11.80 10.89
CA LEU A 88 4.54 11.50 11.00
C LEU A 88 3.70 12.32 10.02
N ASP A 89 4.02 13.61 9.80
CA ASP A 89 3.31 14.44 8.83
C ASP A 89 3.42 13.85 7.41
N LYS A 90 4.61 13.39 7.00
CA LYS A 90 4.82 12.70 5.72
C LYS A 90 4.03 11.40 5.61
N PHE A 91 4.03 10.60 6.68
CA PHE A 91 3.31 9.34 6.72
C PHE A 91 1.80 9.55 6.60
N ILE A 92 1.27 10.55 7.31
CA ILE A 92 -0.14 10.93 7.22
C ILE A 92 -0.48 11.46 5.82
N THR A 93 0.38 12.27 5.20
CA THR A 93 0.15 12.77 3.84
C THR A 93 0.02 11.64 2.83
N ILE A 94 0.92 10.66 2.84
CA ILE A 94 0.83 9.52 1.91
C ILE A 94 -0.32 8.57 2.27
N PHE A 95 -0.65 8.39 3.55
CA PHE A 95 -1.79 7.58 3.97
C PHE A 95 -3.12 8.21 3.54
N ILE A 96 -3.28 9.53 3.65
CA ILE A 96 -4.47 10.21 3.14
C ILE A 96 -4.53 10.11 1.62
N TYR A 97 -3.38 10.21 0.92
CA TYR A 97 -3.35 10.01 -0.52
C TYR A 97 -3.76 8.59 -0.93
N ASN A 98 -3.35 7.58 -0.17
CA ASN A 98 -3.81 6.19 -0.32
C ASN A 98 -5.35 6.10 -0.24
N LEU A 99 -5.96 6.70 0.78
CA LEU A 99 -7.42 6.76 0.91
C LEU A 99 -8.10 7.46 -0.26
N ILE A 100 -7.51 8.55 -0.78
CA ILE A 100 -8.03 9.27 -1.94
C ILE A 100 -7.99 8.40 -3.19
N LEU A 101 -6.90 7.66 -3.43
CA LEU A 101 -6.77 6.77 -4.58
C LEU A 101 -7.79 5.62 -4.53
N HIS A 102 -7.96 4.97 -3.38
CA HIS A 102 -8.98 3.93 -3.21
C HIS A 102 -10.41 4.50 -3.31
N GLY A 103 -10.67 5.68 -2.75
CA GLY A 103 -11.95 6.36 -2.91
C GLY A 103 -12.28 6.68 -4.37
N LEU A 104 -11.28 7.13 -5.13
CA LEU A 104 -11.41 7.35 -6.57
C LEU A 104 -11.67 6.04 -7.32
N ALA A 105 -10.96 4.96 -6.99
CA ALA A 105 -11.16 3.64 -7.59
C ALA A 105 -12.58 3.11 -7.31
N ILE A 106 -13.12 3.29 -6.11
CA ILE A 106 -14.51 2.91 -5.78
C ILE A 106 -15.50 3.70 -6.65
N ILE A 107 -15.37 5.04 -6.70
CA ILE A 107 -16.27 5.90 -7.49
C ILE A 107 -16.24 5.46 -8.97
N PHE A 108 -15.04 5.24 -9.51
CA PHE A 108 -14.89 4.85 -10.90
C PHE A 108 -15.38 3.43 -11.19
N THR A 109 -15.25 2.51 -10.22
CA THR A 109 -15.83 1.16 -10.30
C THR A 109 -17.35 1.22 -10.47
N PHE A 110 -18.04 2.09 -9.74
CA PHE A 110 -19.49 2.30 -9.94
C PHE A 110 -19.81 2.82 -11.35
N ILE A 111 -18.99 3.74 -11.89
CA ILE A 111 -19.17 4.28 -13.24
C ILE A 111 -18.98 3.19 -14.31
N LEU A 112 -17.93 2.37 -14.20
CA LEU A 112 -17.66 1.28 -15.14
C LEU A 112 -18.72 0.17 -15.04
N ALA A 113 -19.14 -0.16 -13.82
CA ALA A 113 -20.23 -1.11 -13.58
C ALA A 113 -21.57 -0.61 -14.14
N ALA A 114 -21.83 0.70 -14.14
CA ALA A 114 -23.05 1.25 -14.72
C ALA A 114 -23.04 1.31 -16.26
N THR A 115 -21.86 1.37 -16.88
CA THR A 115 -21.72 1.63 -18.33
C THR A 115 -21.26 0.42 -19.13
N ILE A 116 -20.17 -0.25 -18.72
CA ILE A 116 -19.54 -1.33 -19.49
C ILE A 116 -20.02 -2.69 -19.01
N ASN A 117 -19.92 -2.96 -17.71
CA ASN A 117 -20.13 -4.28 -17.13
C ASN A 117 -21.16 -4.24 -16.00
N PRO A 118 -22.47 -4.29 -16.32
CA PRO A 118 -23.53 -4.28 -15.32
C PRO A 118 -23.40 -5.45 -14.35
N VAL A 119 -23.45 -5.13 -13.05
CA VAL A 119 -23.44 -6.09 -11.95
C VAL A 119 -24.59 -5.83 -10.99
N SER A 120 -25.10 -6.90 -10.37
CA SER A 120 -26.07 -6.79 -9.28
C SER A 120 -25.33 -6.63 -7.95
N TRP A 121 -25.43 -5.44 -7.36
CA TRP A 121 -24.74 -5.09 -6.10
C TRP A 121 -25.27 -5.82 -4.87
N SER A 122 -26.55 -6.21 -4.88
CA SER A 122 -27.21 -6.94 -3.78
C SER A 122 -27.11 -8.45 -3.91
N ALA A 123 -26.64 -8.96 -5.05
CA ALA A 123 -26.45 -10.40 -5.23
C ALA A 123 -25.39 -10.92 -4.25
N ALA A 124 -25.68 -12.07 -3.63
CA ALA A 124 -24.71 -12.76 -2.81
C ALA A 124 -23.52 -13.21 -3.66
N TYR A 125 -22.31 -12.95 -3.16
CA TYR A 125 -21.06 -13.36 -3.76
C TYR A 125 -20.18 -14.06 -2.71
N GLN A 126 -18.85 -13.92 -2.79
CA GLN A 126 -17.89 -14.45 -1.84
C GLN A 126 -18.34 -14.24 -0.38
N TYR A 127 -18.02 -15.21 0.49
CA TYR A 127 -18.40 -15.18 1.90
C TYR A 127 -19.92 -15.06 2.18
N HIS A 128 -20.77 -15.38 1.19
CA HIS A 128 -22.23 -15.23 1.25
C HIS A 128 -22.70 -13.80 1.54
N GLN A 129 -21.88 -12.81 1.24
CA GLN A 129 -22.18 -11.40 1.44
C GLN A 129 -22.61 -10.72 0.13
N PRO A 130 -23.40 -9.63 0.19
CA PRO A 130 -23.68 -8.82 -0.98
C PRO A 130 -22.41 -8.33 -1.66
N LEU A 131 -22.39 -8.24 -2.99
CA LEU A 131 -21.23 -7.81 -3.77
C LEU A 131 -20.68 -6.44 -3.30
N ILE A 132 -21.56 -5.49 -2.97
CA ILE A 132 -21.14 -4.17 -2.47
C ILE A 132 -20.38 -4.27 -1.13
N VAL A 133 -20.79 -5.16 -0.24
CA VAL A 133 -20.13 -5.38 1.06
C VAL A 133 -18.76 -6.00 0.82
N ASN A 134 -18.69 -7.00 -0.06
CA ASN A 134 -17.41 -7.62 -0.46
C ASN A 134 -16.43 -6.61 -1.06
N MET A 135 -16.90 -5.69 -1.91
CA MET A 135 -16.06 -4.64 -2.49
C MET A 135 -15.47 -3.74 -1.40
N PHE A 136 -16.29 -3.21 -0.48
CA PHE A 136 -15.78 -2.36 0.60
C PHE A 136 -14.81 -3.10 1.55
N LEU A 137 -15.08 -4.37 1.86
CA LEU A 137 -14.17 -5.18 2.66
C LEU A 137 -12.86 -5.47 1.91
N ALA A 138 -12.92 -5.81 0.62
CA ALA A 138 -11.74 -6.01 -0.23
C ALA A 138 -10.90 -4.72 -0.28
N THR A 139 -11.52 -3.56 -0.50
CA THR A 139 -10.82 -2.27 -0.47
C THR A 139 -10.24 -1.96 0.91
N GLY A 140 -10.92 -2.32 2.00
CA GLY A 140 -10.39 -2.15 3.36
C GLY A 140 -9.14 -2.99 3.63
N VAL A 141 -9.16 -4.25 3.15
CA VAL A 141 -8.00 -5.14 3.18
C VAL A 141 -6.87 -4.58 2.32
N ASP A 142 -7.20 -4.04 1.15
CA ASP A 142 -6.23 -3.46 0.23
C ASP A 142 -5.57 -2.19 0.79
N ILE A 143 -6.34 -1.31 1.44
CA ILE A 143 -5.81 -0.14 2.19
C ILE A 143 -4.81 -0.58 3.26
N LEU A 144 -5.08 -1.70 3.95
CA LEU A 144 -4.18 -2.23 4.96
C LEU A 144 -2.88 -2.75 4.31
N ALA A 145 -2.99 -3.52 3.22
CA ALA A 145 -1.84 -4.04 2.48
C ALA A 145 -0.99 -2.91 1.88
N SER A 146 -1.61 -1.90 1.28
CA SER A 146 -0.90 -0.75 0.73
C SER A 146 -0.26 0.12 1.83
N THR A 147 -0.87 0.21 3.02
CA THR A 147 -0.26 0.88 4.18
C THR A 147 0.98 0.12 4.71
N LEU A 148 0.97 -1.22 4.66
CA LEU A 148 2.15 -2.02 4.94
C LEU A 148 3.29 -1.68 3.98
N ILE A 149 3.02 -1.64 2.67
CA ILE A 149 4.03 -1.26 1.67
C ILE A 149 4.54 0.17 1.88
N ILE A 150 3.65 1.14 2.19
CA ILE A 150 4.06 2.50 2.55
C ILE A 150 5.07 2.50 3.71
N SER A 151 4.79 1.73 4.78
CA SER A 151 5.68 1.67 5.95
C SER A 151 7.05 1.09 5.61
N VAL A 152 7.12 0.09 4.73
CA VAL A 152 8.37 -0.49 4.21
C VAL A 152 9.13 0.55 3.37
N VAL A 153 8.46 1.22 2.44
CA VAL A 153 9.06 2.26 1.60
C VAL A 153 9.64 3.38 2.47
N PHE A 154 8.92 3.80 3.51
CA PHE A 154 9.41 4.80 4.45
C PHE A 154 10.65 4.33 5.22
N LEU A 155 10.68 3.07 5.68
CA LEU A 155 11.86 2.49 6.31
C LEU A 155 13.06 2.51 5.34
N ILE A 156 12.88 2.02 4.11
CA ILE A 156 13.94 1.98 3.09
C ILE A 156 14.41 3.41 2.74
N SER A 157 13.49 4.37 2.60
CA SER A 157 13.83 5.78 2.38
C SER A 157 14.69 6.37 3.49
N THR A 158 14.48 5.97 4.74
CA THR A 158 15.33 6.46 5.85
C THR A 158 16.72 5.85 5.83
N LEU A 159 16.88 4.64 5.27
CA LEU A 159 18.17 3.96 5.12
C LEU A 159 18.94 4.46 3.89
N ILE A 160 18.24 4.72 2.78
CA ILE A 160 18.85 4.95 1.47
C ILE A 160 18.52 6.36 0.95
N ASN A 161 19.55 7.13 0.60
CA ASN A 161 19.38 8.51 0.10
C ASN A 161 19.01 8.57 -1.41
N SER A 162 19.20 7.47 -2.15
CA SER A 162 18.91 7.43 -3.59
C SER A 162 17.44 7.09 -3.87
N ASN A 163 16.72 8.00 -4.53
CA ASN A 163 15.32 7.79 -4.92
C ASN A 163 15.15 6.53 -5.78
N ALA A 164 15.98 6.38 -6.83
CA ALA A 164 15.91 5.24 -7.73
C ALA A 164 16.02 3.89 -6.98
N VAL A 165 16.97 3.78 -6.05
CA VAL A 165 17.18 2.55 -5.28
C VAL A 165 15.99 2.26 -4.36
N VAL A 166 15.41 3.28 -3.73
CA VAL A 166 14.23 3.12 -2.86
C VAL A 166 13.03 2.65 -3.67
N VAL A 167 12.78 3.25 -4.85
CA VAL A 167 11.71 2.83 -5.75
C VAL A 167 11.90 1.39 -6.19
N THR A 168 13.09 1.04 -6.69
CA THR A 168 13.40 -0.32 -7.14
C THR A 168 13.24 -1.34 -6.00
N ALA A 169 13.74 -1.04 -4.80
CA ALA A 169 13.61 -1.92 -3.64
C ALA A 169 12.14 -2.06 -3.20
N GLY A 170 11.37 -0.98 -3.19
CA GLY A 170 9.94 -1.01 -2.86
C GLY A 170 9.14 -1.86 -3.84
N LEU A 171 9.39 -1.72 -5.15
CA LEU A 171 8.78 -2.56 -6.17
C LEU A 171 9.22 -4.02 -6.06
N ALA A 172 10.49 -4.26 -5.72
CA ALA A 172 10.98 -5.62 -5.49
C ALA A 172 10.25 -6.30 -4.32
N VAL A 173 10.00 -5.59 -3.22
CA VAL A 173 9.20 -6.12 -2.10
C VAL A 173 7.76 -6.40 -2.53
N MET A 174 7.15 -5.52 -3.32
CA MET A 174 5.79 -5.70 -3.83
C MET A 174 5.66 -6.95 -4.71
N PHE A 175 6.51 -7.09 -5.74
CA PHE A 175 6.37 -8.16 -6.74
C PHE A 175 6.99 -9.50 -6.31
N PHE A 176 8.08 -9.48 -5.53
CA PHE A 176 8.79 -10.70 -5.13
C PHE A 176 8.50 -11.12 -3.69
N GLY A 177 7.73 -10.33 -2.91
CA GLY A 177 7.40 -10.66 -1.52
C GLY A 177 6.75 -12.03 -1.39
N GLU A 178 5.82 -12.37 -2.27
CA GLU A 178 5.18 -13.68 -2.26
C GLU A 178 6.19 -14.82 -2.42
N ALA A 179 7.03 -14.76 -3.47
CA ALA A 179 8.03 -15.78 -3.74
C ALA A 179 9.00 -15.95 -2.55
N ILE A 180 9.52 -14.83 -2.03
CA ILE A 180 10.45 -14.81 -0.89
C ILE A 180 9.80 -15.44 0.35
N SER A 181 8.56 -15.08 0.67
CA SER A 181 7.84 -15.65 1.82
C SER A 181 7.62 -17.16 1.66
N SER A 182 7.22 -17.57 0.46
CA SER A 182 6.95 -18.98 0.16
C SER A 182 8.20 -19.85 0.36
N ASP A 183 9.36 -19.35 -0.06
CA ASP A 183 10.65 -20.04 0.10
C ASP A 183 11.09 -20.09 1.57
N ILE A 184 10.94 -18.98 2.31
CA ILE A 184 11.22 -18.92 3.77
C ILE A 184 10.38 -19.95 4.52
N THR A 185 9.10 -20.05 4.16
CA THR A 185 8.13 -20.92 4.84
C THR A 185 8.33 -22.40 4.51
N ARG A 186 8.70 -22.73 3.26
CA ARG A 186 8.99 -24.10 2.80
C ARG A 186 10.35 -24.63 3.27
N GLY A 187 11.36 -23.77 3.39
CA GLY A 187 12.73 -24.18 3.67
C GLY A 187 13.01 -24.67 5.09
N THR A 188 12.07 -24.48 6.04
CA THR A 188 12.36 -24.69 7.48
C THR A 188 11.24 -25.39 8.26
N SER A 189 11.14 -26.73 8.19
CA SER A 189 10.05 -27.50 8.83
C SER A 189 9.88 -27.28 10.35
N VAL A 190 10.97 -27.06 11.08
CA VAL A 190 10.96 -26.81 12.54
C VAL A 190 10.59 -25.36 12.87
N LEU A 191 10.92 -24.42 11.98
CA LEU A 191 10.66 -23.00 12.18
C LEU A 191 9.40 -22.53 11.44
N THR A 192 8.68 -23.38 10.70
CA THR A 192 7.49 -23.01 9.92
C THR A 192 6.45 -22.25 10.76
N SER A 193 6.29 -22.62 12.03
CA SER A 193 5.37 -21.95 12.97
C SER A 193 5.72 -20.48 13.23
N LEU A 194 6.99 -20.12 13.16
CA LEU A 194 7.51 -18.75 13.30
C LEU A 194 7.74 -18.09 11.94
N ALA A 195 8.26 -18.83 10.96
CA ALA A 195 8.59 -18.38 9.61
C ALA A 195 7.37 -17.87 8.84
N LYS A 196 6.19 -18.44 9.09
CA LYS A 196 4.92 -17.94 8.52
C LYS A 196 4.58 -16.51 8.93
N TRP A 197 5.11 -16.02 10.06
CA TRP A 197 4.88 -14.65 10.49
C TRP A 197 5.83 -13.65 9.83
N ASN A 198 6.60 -14.03 8.80
CA ASN A 198 7.49 -13.09 8.12
C ASN A 198 6.70 -11.93 7.44
N PRO A 199 7.30 -10.73 7.31
CA PRO A 199 6.60 -9.56 6.76
C PRO A 199 6.24 -9.70 5.28
N PHE A 200 6.96 -10.51 4.52
CA PHE A 200 6.65 -10.77 3.11
C PHE A 200 5.39 -11.62 2.95
N ASN A 201 5.07 -12.48 3.93
CA ASN A 201 3.81 -13.23 3.92
C ASN A 201 2.60 -12.30 4.00
N MET A 202 2.76 -11.17 4.70
CA MET A 202 1.71 -10.19 4.90
C MET A 202 1.36 -9.42 3.61
N THR A 203 2.23 -9.42 2.59
CA THR A 203 1.93 -8.79 1.30
C THR A 203 0.90 -9.59 0.50
N MET A 204 0.71 -10.87 0.81
CA MET A 204 -0.28 -11.73 0.14
C MET A 204 -1.71 -11.52 0.66
N LEU A 205 -1.91 -10.61 1.62
CA LEU A 205 -3.19 -10.42 2.30
C LEU A 205 -4.35 -10.16 1.32
N THR A 206 -4.16 -9.29 0.32
CA THR A 206 -5.20 -8.99 -0.67
C THR A 206 -5.50 -10.20 -1.55
N HIS A 207 -4.47 -10.90 -2.05
CA HIS A 207 -4.64 -12.09 -2.87
C HIS A 207 -5.36 -13.23 -2.12
N GLN A 208 -5.03 -13.44 -0.85
CA GLN A 208 -5.70 -14.45 -0.04
C GLN A 208 -7.14 -14.07 0.30
N TYR A 209 -7.43 -12.79 0.54
CA TYR A 209 -8.80 -12.36 0.76
C TYR A 209 -9.68 -12.64 -0.46
N THR A 210 -9.16 -12.45 -1.67
CA THR A 210 -9.86 -12.71 -2.93
C THR A 210 -9.98 -14.19 -3.25
N ASN A 211 -8.94 -14.98 -2.94
CA ASN A 211 -8.90 -16.41 -3.17
C ASN A 211 -8.33 -17.16 -1.96
N TYR A 212 -9.18 -17.40 -0.96
CA TYR A 212 -8.75 -18.05 0.28
C TYR A 212 -8.20 -19.46 0.05
N ALA A 213 -8.89 -20.26 -0.75
CA ALA A 213 -8.52 -21.67 -0.99
C ALA A 213 -7.17 -21.82 -1.69
N GLY A 214 -6.80 -20.89 -2.57
CA GLY A 214 -5.53 -20.94 -3.30
C GLY A 214 -4.32 -20.48 -2.50
N TYR A 215 -4.51 -19.57 -1.54
CA TYR A 215 -3.41 -18.91 -0.82
C TYR A 215 -3.26 -19.35 0.64
N TYR A 216 -4.26 -20.00 1.23
CA TYR A 216 -4.16 -20.46 2.63
C TYR A 216 -3.00 -21.44 2.83
N ASP A 217 -2.78 -22.34 1.87
CA ASP A 217 -1.73 -23.36 1.95
C ASP A 217 -0.31 -22.79 1.79
N THR A 218 -0.19 -21.61 1.16
CA THR A 218 1.10 -20.90 1.05
C THR A 218 1.38 -20.03 2.27
N THR A 219 0.38 -19.34 2.81
CA THR A 219 0.59 -18.42 3.94
C THR A 219 0.56 -19.10 5.31
N LEU A 220 -0.13 -20.24 5.44
CA LEU A 220 -0.34 -20.96 6.70
C LEU A 220 -0.97 -20.09 7.82
N LEU A 221 -1.64 -19.01 7.43
CA LEU A 221 -2.28 -18.04 8.30
C LEU A 221 -3.69 -17.74 7.81
N SER A 222 -4.63 -17.55 8.74
CA SER A 222 -5.98 -17.11 8.37
C SER A 222 -5.98 -15.64 7.95
N ASN A 223 -7.04 -15.17 7.27
CA ASN A 223 -7.17 -13.77 6.85
C ASN A 223 -7.05 -12.80 8.04
N ALA A 224 -7.63 -13.16 9.18
CA ALA A 224 -7.53 -12.37 10.41
C ALA A 224 -6.09 -12.34 10.94
N GLN A 225 -5.38 -13.48 10.93
CA GLN A 225 -3.99 -13.53 11.37
C GLN A 225 -3.08 -12.70 10.46
N LEU A 226 -3.22 -12.80 9.14
CA LEU A 226 -2.48 -11.95 8.18
C LEU A 226 -2.78 -10.47 8.39
N ALA A 227 -4.05 -10.09 8.57
CA ALA A 227 -4.41 -8.70 8.83
C ALA A 227 -3.79 -8.17 10.13
N THR A 228 -3.84 -8.96 11.21
CA THR A 228 -3.18 -8.57 12.48
C THR A 228 -1.66 -8.51 12.37
N GLY A 229 -1.04 -9.42 11.61
CA GLY A 229 0.38 -9.41 11.31
C GLY A 229 0.77 -8.17 10.51
N ALA A 230 0.01 -7.82 9.46
CA ALA A 230 0.21 -6.61 8.68
C ALA A 230 0.13 -5.34 9.55
N LEU A 231 -0.87 -5.23 10.42
CA LEU A 231 -0.98 -4.11 11.38
C LEU A 231 0.23 -4.03 12.32
N ALA A 232 0.67 -5.17 12.86
CA ALA A 232 1.85 -5.23 13.71
C ALA A 232 3.11 -4.77 12.96
N TYR A 233 3.32 -5.25 11.73
CA TYR A 233 4.47 -4.88 10.90
C TYR A 233 4.44 -3.42 10.46
N ILE A 234 3.28 -2.84 10.18
CA ILE A 234 3.14 -1.39 9.93
C ILE A 234 3.72 -0.60 11.10
N LEU A 235 3.34 -0.95 12.33
CA LEU A 235 3.85 -0.28 13.53
C LEU A 235 5.35 -0.49 13.73
N VAL A 236 5.84 -1.72 13.50
CA VAL A 236 7.27 -2.04 13.61
C VAL A 236 8.10 -1.26 12.59
N PHE A 237 7.71 -1.26 11.30
CA PHE A 237 8.43 -0.56 10.26
C PHE A 237 8.37 0.96 10.43
N PHE A 238 7.22 1.50 10.85
CA PHE A 238 7.10 2.91 11.19
C PHE A 238 8.02 3.29 12.36
N ALA A 239 8.02 2.49 13.44
CA ALA A 239 8.87 2.74 14.61
C ALA A 239 10.36 2.64 14.25
N CYS A 240 10.77 1.57 13.56
CA CYS A 240 12.16 1.39 13.10
C CYS A 240 12.60 2.53 12.18
N GLY A 241 11.78 2.90 11.19
CA GLY A 241 12.06 4.00 10.27
C GLY A 241 12.22 5.33 11.02
N TYR A 242 11.36 5.61 11.98
CA TYR A 242 11.50 6.78 12.85
C TYR A 242 12.78 6.75 13.71
N LEU A 243 13.10 5.61 14.33
CA LEU A 243 14.29 5.46 15.17
C LEU A 243 15.60 5.67 14.39
N ILE A 244 15.63 5.27 13.12
CA ILE A 244 16.73 5.55 12.20
C ILE A 244 16.73 7.03 11.82
N PHE A 245 15.58 7.55 11.38
CA PHE A 245 15.42 8.95 10.96
C PHE A 245 15.88 9.94 12.03
N ARG A 246 15.53 9.73 13.30
CA ARG A 246 15.91 10.64 14.41
C ARG A 246 17.41 10.64 14.70
N LYS A 247 18.11 9.53 14.42
CA LYS A 247 19.55 9.37 14.71
C LYS A 247 20.43 9.70 13.51
N LYS A 248 19.84 9.81 12.32
CA LYS A 248 20.56 10.09 11.08
C LYS A 248 21.22 11.46 11.17
N ARG A 249 22.56 11.45 11.22
CA ARG A 249 23.38 12.64 11.07
C ARG A 249 23.52 12.88 9.57
N PHE A 250 23.15 14.07 9.11
CA PHE A 250 23.33 14.51 7.72
C PHE A 250 24.60 15.33 7.63
#